data_AF-A0A4Q3XVC0-F1
#
_entry.id   AF-A0A4Q3XVC0-F1
#
_cell.length_a   1.000
_cell.length_b   1.000
_cell.length_c   1.000
_cell.angle_alpha   90.00
_cell.angle_beta   90.00
_cell.angle_gamma   90.00
#
_symmetry.space_group_name_H-M   'P 1'
#
loop_
_entity.id
_entity.type
_entity.pdbx_description
1 polymer ?
#
loop_
_entity_poly.entity_id
_entity_poly.type
_entity_poly.pdbx_seq_one_letter_code
_entity_poly.pdbx_strand_id
1 'polypeptide(L)'
;MDYYRLLGVARDAEPEVIAAAYKALARKYHPDTGGESASKEQLQALNEAYSVLSDPGTRSDYDRQFESSAGTNWRGGSSCLCHSIKSRRHVHG
;
A
#
# COMPACT_ATOMS: atom_id res chain seq x y z
N MET A 1 -7.06 -8.13 -2.74
CA MET A 1 -7.77 -6.83 -2.72
C MET A 1 -6.80 -5.78 -2.23
N ASP A 2 -6.59 -4.68 -2.95
CA ASP A 2 -5.70 -3.59 -2.52
C ASP A 2 -6.54 -2.44 -1.95
N TYR A 3 -6.54 -2.29 -0.62
CA TYR A 3 -7.37 -1.31 0.08
C TYR A 3 -6.94 0.13 -0.22
N TYR A 4 -5.65 0.35 -0.47
CA TYR A 4 -5.10 1.65 -0.84
C TYR A 4 -5.65 2.12 -2.20
N ARG A 5 -5.65 1.25 -3.21
CA ARG A 5 -6.29 1.53 -4.50
C ARG A 5 -7.79 1.77 -4.41
N LEU A 6 -8.48 1.09 -3.51
CA LEU A 6 -9.93 1.22 -3.34
C LEU A 6 -10.33 2.60 -2.80
N LEU A 7 -9.53 3.15 -1.89
CA LEU A 7 -9.67 4.51 -1.37
C LEU A 7 -9.01 5.56 -2.28
N GLY A 8 -8.24 5.15 -3.29
CA GLY A 8 -7.50 6.03 -4.19
C GLY A 8 -6.29 6.72 -3.53
N VAL A 9 -5.74 6.12 -2.47
CA VAL A 9 -4.63 6.66 -1.68
C VAL A 9 -3.34 5.86 -1.90
N ALA A 10 -2.20 6.48 -1.61
CA ALA A 10 -0.91 5.80 -1.65
C ALA A 10 -0.75 4.84 -0.45
N ARG A 11 0.09 3.81 -0.59
CA ARG A 11 0.45 2.90 0.52
C ARG A 11 1.15 3.63 1.67
N ASP A 12 1.87 4.71 1.36
CA ASP A 12 2.57 5.57 2.31
C ASP A 12 1.66 6.65 2.92
N ALA A 13 0.37 6.67 2.57
CA ALA A 13 -0.54 7.69 3.07
C ALA A 13 -0.67 7.64 4.61
N GLU A 14 -0.70 8.83 5.22
CA GLU A 14 -0.98 8.98 6.64
C GLU A 14 -2.43 8.60 6.95
N PRO A 15 -2.70 8.09 8.18
CA PRO A 15 -4.06 7.70 8.58
C PRO A 15 -5.07 8.85 8.44
N GLU A 16 -4.64 10.10 8.62
CA GLU A 16 -5.46 11.29 8.39
C GLU A 16 -5.91 11.43 6.93
N VAL A 17 -5.02 11.14 5.98
CA VAL A 17 -5.31 11.18 4.53
C VAL A 17 -6.30 10.08 4.16
N ILE A 18 -6.13 8.89 4.73
CA ILE A 18 -7.02 7.73 4.53
C ILE A 18 -8.43 8.06 5.03
N ALA A 19 -8.54 8.67 6.22
CA ALA A 19 -9.82 9.11 6.78
C ALA A 19 -10.47 10.24 5.96
N ALA A 20 -9.68 11.18 5.45
CA ALA A 20 -10.17 12.24 4.58
C ALA A 20 -10.71 11.71 3.24
N ALA A 21 -9.99 10.78 2.60
CA ALA A 21 -10.41 10.13 1.36
C ALA A 21 -11.72 9.34 1.55
N TYR A 22 -11.82 8.54 2.61
CA TYR A 22 -13.06 7.83 2.97
C TYR A 22 -14.24 8.79 3.12
N LYS A 23 -14.08 9.89 3.88
CA LYS A 23 -15.15 10.88 4.07
C LYS A 23 -15.57 11.56 2.77
N ALA A 24 -14.62 11.86 1.88
CA ALA A 24 -14.91 12.46 0.59
C ALA A 24 -15.71 11.51 -0.31
N LEU A 25 -15.32 10.22 -0.35
CA LEU A 25 -16.03 9.18 -1.10
C LEU A 25 -17.42 8.91 -0.51
N ALA A 26 -17.53 8.78 0.81
CA ALA A 26 -18.80 8.56 1.50
C ALA A 26 -19.80 9.68 1.23
N ARG A 27 -19.35 10.95 1.20
CA ARG A 27 -20.18 12.09 0.81
C ARG A 27 -20.60 12.04 -0.66
N LYS A 28 -19.70 11.62 -1.55
CA LYS A 28 -19.97 11.51 -3.00
C LYS A 28 -21.01 10.42 -3.32
N TYR A 29 -21.01 9.37 -2.51
CA TYR A 29 -21.91 8.22 -2.60
C TYR A 29 -23.16 8.36 -1.70
N HIS A 30 -23.31 9.47 -0.98
CA HIS A 30 -24.44 9.65 -0.08
C HIS A 30 -25.74 9.97 -0.85
N PRO A 31 -26.87 9.34 -0.51
CA PRO A 31 -28.13 9.54 -1.22
C PRO A 31 -28.70 10.96 -1.07
N ASP A 32 -28.32 11.68 -0.01
CA ASP A 32 -28.77 13.06 0.25
C ASP A 32 -28.22 14.08 -0.77
N THR A 33 -27.07 13.79 -1.38
CA THR A 33 -26.46 14.64 -2.43
C THR A 33 -26.85 14.23 -3.85
N GLY A 34 -27.82 13.32 -4.02
CA GLY A 34 -28.24 12.84 -5.34
C GLY A 34 -27.19 11.95 -6.03
N GLY A 35 -26.34 11.27 -5.24
CA GLY A 35 -25.31 10.36 -5.77
C GLY A 35 -25.93 9.14 -6.42
N GLU A 36 -25.50 8.81 -7.64
CA GLU A 36 -25.85 7.56 -8.32
C GLU A 36 -25.56 6.38 -7.40
N SER A 37 -26.55 5.50 -7.29
CA SER A 37 -26.55 4.21 -6.58
C SER A 37 -25.15 3.71 -6.27
N ALA A 38 -24.61 4.12 -5.13
CA ALA A 38 -23.38 3.55 -4.63
C ALA A 38 -23.67 2.07 -4.43
N SER A 39 -23.15 1.22 -5.31
CA SER A 39 -23.38 -0.22 -5.20
C SER A 39 -23.00 -0.61 -3.79
N LYS A 40 -23.90 -1.32 -3.10
CA LYS A 40 -23.72 -1.76 -1.71
C LYS A 40 -22.32 -2.35 -1.49
N GLU A 41 -21.80 -3.01 -2.52
CA GLU A 41 -20.45 -3.56 -2.65
C GLU A 41 -19.33 -2.52 -2.54
N GLN A 42 -19.44 -1.36 -3.21
CA GLN A 42 -18.43 -0.28 -3.11
C GLN A 42 -18.37 0.31 -1.71
N LEU A 43 -19.54 0.58 -1.11
CA LEU A 43 -19.65 1.07 0.26
C LEU A 43 -19.11 0.05 1.27
N GLN A 44 -19.41 -1.23 1.06
CA GLN A 44 -18.89 -2.30 1.90
C GLN A 44 -17.36 -2.39 1.80
N ALA A 45 -16.82 -2.36 0.59
CA ALA A 45 -15.37 -2.39 0.38
C ALA A 45 -14.67 -1.15 0.99
N LEU A 46 -15.26 0.04 0.90
CA LEU A 46 -14.72 1.27 1.51
C LEU A 46 -14.67 1.17 3.04
N ASN A 47 -15.71 0.61 3.67
CA ASN A 47 -15.74 0.40 5.11
C ASN A 47 -14.70 -0.63 5.56
N GLU A 48 -14.54 -1.73 4.80
CA GLU A 48 -13.56 -2.77 5.09
C GLU A 48 -12.12 -2.22 4.97
N ALA A 49 -11.84 -1.47 3.90
CA ALA A 49 -10.58 -0.80 3.68
C ALA A 49 -10.25 0.18 4.82
N TYR A 50 -11.21 1.00 5.23
CA TYR A 50 -11.03 1.94 6.34
C TYR A 50 -10.79 1.20 7.67
N SER A 51 -11.53 0.13 7.96
CA SER A 51 -11.37 -0.66 9.20
C SER A 51 -9.95 -1.25 9.34
N VAL A 52 -9.36 -1.71 8.24
CA VAL A 52 -8.01 -2.29 8.22
C VAL A 52 -6.91 -1.22 8.23
N LEU A 53 -7.14 -0.07 7.58
CA LEU A 53 -6.10 0.97 7.44
C LEU A 53 -6.16 2.05 8.52
N SER A 54 -7.28 2.17 9.26
CA SER A 54 -7.47 3.19 10.29
C SER A 54 -6.68 2.92 11.57
N ASP A 55 -6.39 1.66 11.90
CA ASP A 55 -5.62 1.29 13.09
C ASP A 55 -4.20 0.87 12.69
N PRO A 56 -3.16 1.39 13.37
CA PRO A 56 -1.78 1.06 13.05
C PRO A 56 -1.44 -0.42 13.29
N GLY A 57 -2.10 -1.09 14.24
CA GLY A 57 -1.92 -2.50 14.52
C GLY A 57 -2.48 -3.38 13.40
N THR A 58 -3.73 -3.15 12.99
CA THR A 58 -4.35 -3.88 11.87
C THR A 58 -3.68 -3.58 10.54
N ARG A 59 -3.22 -2.33 10.32
CA ARG A 59 -2.44 -1.96 9.14
C ARG A 59 -1.12 -2.71 9.06
N SER A 60 -0.40 -2.83 10.18
CA SER A 60 0.87 -3.54 10.23
C SER A 60 0.70 -5.04 10.02
N ASP A 61 -0.37 -5.63 10.56
CA ASP A 61 -0.71 -7.03 10.31
C ASP A 61 -1.08 -7.29 8.84
N TYR A 62 -1.90 -6.41 8.25
CA TYR A 62 -2.24 -6.47 6.84
C TYR A 62 -1.01 -6.33 5.93
N ASP A 63 -0.11 -5.39 6.23
CA ASP A 63 1.11 -5.20 5.44
C ASP A 63 2.04 -6.42 5.56
N ARG A 64 2.21 -6.98 6.76
CA ARG A 64 2.96 -8.23 6.98
C ARG A 64 2.37 -9.42 6.22
N GLN A 65 1.03 -9.57 6.22
CA GLN A 65 0.37 -10.62 5.45
C GLN A 65 0.50 -10.38 3.94
N PHE A 66 0.46 -9.13 3.50
CA PHE A 66 0.61 -8.74 2.10
C PHE A 66 2.04 -8.97 1.60
N GLU A 67 3.05 -8.60 2.39
CA GLU A 67 4.47 -8.89 2.11
C GLU A 67 4.76 -10.39 2.10
N SER A 68 4.20 -11.14 3.06
CA SER A 68 4.33 -12.60 3.12
C SER A 68 3.69 -13.27 1.90
N SER A 69 2.53 -12.78 1.46
CA SER A 69 1.82 -13.28 0.27
C SER A 69 2.50 -12.87 -1.05
N ALA A 70 3.18 -11.72 -1.07
CA ALA A 70 4.05 -11.30 -2.17
C ALA A 70 5.45 -11.97 -2.11
N GLY A 71 5.71 -12.72 -1.03
CA GLY A 71 7.01 -13.27 -0.64
C GLY A 71 7.47 -14.55 -1.35
N THR A 72 6.72 -15.08 -2.33
CA THR A 72 7.22 -16.17 -3.19
C THR A 72 7.94 -15.66 -4.45
N ASN A 73 7.98 -14.34 -4.69
CA ASN A 73 8.60 -13.77 -5.90
C ASN A 73 9.84 -12.91 -5.64
N TRP A 74 9.90 -12.16 -4.53
CA TRP A 74 11.08 -11.31 -4.27
C TRP A 74 12.16 -12.10 -3.54
N ARG A 75 12.85 -12.96 -4.33
CA ARG A 75 14.14 -13.53 -4.00
C ARG A 75 15.00 -12.46 -3.33
N GLY A 76 15.30 -12.71 -2.06
CA GLY A 76 16.54 -12.27 -1.44
C GLY A 76 17.69 -12.54 -2.41
N GLY A 77 18.24 -11.45 -2.94
CA GLY A 77 19.49 -11.38 -3.66
C GLY A 77 20.56 -10.66 -2.84
N SER A 78 20.53 -10.81 -1.51
CA SER A 78 21.71 -10.55 -0.69
C SER A 78 22.69 -11.70 -0.88
N SER A 79 23.71 -11.48 -1.69
CA SER A 79 25.01 -12.11 -1.46
C SER A 79 26.08 -11.04 -1.63
N CYS A 80 26.55 -10.56 -0.49
CA CYS A 80 27.80 -9.88 -0.33
C CYS A 80 28.92 -10.76 -0.89
N LEU A 81 29.61 -10.31 -1.94
CA LEU A 81 30.92 -10.83 -2.32
C LEU A 81 31.89 -9.66 -2.43
N CYS A 82 32.32 -9.20 -1.25
CA CYS A 82 33.67 -8.69 -1.11
C CYS A 82 34.63 -9.86 -1.38
N HIS A 83 35.20 -9.94 -2.58
CA HIS A 83 36.48 -10.59 -2.80
C HIS A 83 37.35 -9.67 -3.64
N SER A 84 38.27 -9.04 -2.92
CA SER A 84 39.45 -8.35 -3.40
C SER A 84 40.16 -9.15 -4.50
N ILE A 85 40.21 -8.62 -5.71
CA ILE A 85 41.26 -8.94 -6.68
C ILE A 85 42.02 -7.67 -7.06
N LYS A 86 43.28 -7.67 -6.61
CA LYS A 86 44.35 -6.72 -6.91
C LYS A 86 44.51 -6.50 -8.42
N SER A 87 44.70 -5.26 -8.85
CA SER A 87 45.82 -4.81 -9.69
C SER A 87 45.57 -3.37 -10.16
N ARG A 88 46.15 -2.36 -9.50
CA ARG A 88 47.47 -1.81 -9.85
C ARG A 88 47.51 -1.28 -11.30
N ARG A 89 47.04 -0.03 -11.44
CA ARG A 89 47.78 1.11 -12.01
C ARG A 89 48.94 0.77 -12.96
N HIS A 90 48.81 1.09 -14.25
CA HIS A 90 49.95 1.54 -15.04
C HIS A 90 49.52 2.50 -16.15
N VAL A 91 50.24 3.62 -16.19
CA VAL A 91 50.29 4.65 -17.22
C VAL A 91 50.96 4.09 -18.49
N HIS A 92 51.13 4.93 -19.53
CA HIS A 92 51.83 4.77 -20.83
C HIS A 92 50.84 4.69 -21.99
N GLY A 93 50.90 5.55 -23.01
CA GLY A 93 51.84 6.63 -23.33
C GLY A 93 51.32 7.39 -24.55
#